data_AF-C7Q021-F1
#
_entry.id   AF-C7Q021-F1
#
_cell.length_a   1.000
_cell.length_b   1.000
_cell.length_c   1.000
_cell.angle_alpha   90.00
_cell.angle_beta   90.00
_cell.angle_gamma   90.00
#
_symmetry.space_group_name_H-M   'P 1'
#
loop_
_entity.id
_entity.type
_entity.pdbx_description
1 polymer ?
#
loop_
_entity_poly.entity_id
_entity_poly.type
_entity_poly.pdbx_seq_one_letter_code
_entity_poly.pdbx_strand_id
1 'polypeptide(L)'
;MLKASRLDTASGPGPRAASATRPGAGDPAMPPERTIRENFPVALRILPARHRAALGAVYRYARLIDDIGDEAPPADRGRLFDLVDRDIDRIFAGTAPELPALRAIGAVAREHGIPEAPLRKLVQANRQDQEIHRYATWDQLVEYCALSADPVGHLVLHVFDAASPERLALSDHICTALQVIEHCQDVAEDFADGRVYLPATDLKLFGCTDADLGAETTPTRLRGVVARNADRAAALLDEGAPLIGKLDGWARVAVAGYLAGGRATLAALSGGAYDVHAARLRPSRARTLGEALLILGRDVAK
;
A
#
# COMPACT_ATOMS: atom_id res chain seq x y z
N MET A 1 1.84 -1.13 1.53
CA MET A 1 0.48 -1.72 1.61
C MET A 1 -0.18 -1.51 0.26
N LEU A 2 -0.27 -2.56 -0.57
CA LEU A 2 -0.73 -2.63 -1.99
C LEU A 2 0.34 -2.75 -3.10
N LYS A 3 1.61 -3.09 -2.81
CA LYS A 3 2.51 -3.55 -3.88
C LYS A 3 2.18 -4.98 -4.30
N ALA A 4 1.74 -5.18 -5.55
CA ALA A 4 1.61 -6.50 -6.14
C ALA A 4 3.02 -7.11 -6.29
N SER A 5 3.30 -8.18 -5.56
CA SER A 5 4.56 -8.91 -5.73
C SER A 5 4.56 -9.56 -7.14
N ARG A 6 5.58 -9.26 -7.95
CA ARG A 6 5.80 -9.94 -9.24
C ARG A 6 5.95 -11.44 -8.98
N LEU A 7 5.07 -12.24 -9.57
CA LEU A 7 5.29 -13.68 -9.72
C LEU A 7 5.81 -13.89 -11.13
N ASP A 8 7.05 -14.35 -11.24
CA ASP A 8 7.65 -14.76 -12.51
C ASP A 8 6.88 -15.94 -13.09
N THR A 9 6.34 -15.77 -14.29
CA THR A 9 5.89 -16.90 -15.13
C THR A 9 6.61 -16.83 -16.47
N ALA A 10 7.54 -17.78 -16.65
CA ALA A 10 8.24 -18.02 -17.90
C ALA A 10 7.27 -18.31 -19.06
N SER A 11 7.50 -17.66 -20.20
CA SER A 11 6.73 -17.83 -21.44
C SER A 11 7.39 -18.83 -22.39
N GLY A 12 6.58 -19.64 -23.08
CA GLY A 12 6.94 -20.41 -24.28
C GLY A 12 6.01 -20.03 -25.46
N PRO A 13 6.47 -20.07 -26.74
CA PRO A 13 5.83 -19.34 -27.83
C PRO A 13 4.91 -20.19 -28.73
N GLY A 14 3.90 -19.54 -29.35
CA GLY A 14 3.05 -20.09 -30.43
C GLY A 14 2.04 -19.06 -30.97
N PRO A 15 1.55 -19.16 -32.22
CA PRO A 15 1.81 -18.14 -33.26
C PRO A 15 0.68 -17.15 -33.60
N ARG A 16 1.07 -16.10 -34.34
CA ARG A 16 0.28 -14.99 -34.92
C ARG A 16 -0.84 -15.44 -35.86
N ALA A 17 -1.97 -14.71 -35.88
CA ALA A 17 -2.45 -13.96 -37.06
C ALA A 17 -3.79 -13.20 -36.83
N ALA A 18 -3.94 -12.13 -37.62
CA ALA A 18 -5.14 -11.43 -38.06
C ALA A 18 -5.71 -10.28 -37.20
N SER A 19 -5.58 -9.08 -37.77
CA SER A 19 -6.18 -7.82 -37.34
C SER A 19 -7.69 -7.84 -37.44
N ALA A 20 -8.34 -7.45 -36.35
CA ALA A 20 -9.68 -6.86 -36.35
C ALA A 20 -9.60 -5.53 -35.61
N THR A 21 -10.00 -4.45 -36.28
CA THR A 21 -10.06 -3.09 -35.76
C THR A 21 -10.95 -3.05 -34.52
N ARG A 22 -10.38 -2.77 -33.34
CA ARG A 22 -11.08 -2.75 -32.05
C ARG A 22 -11.59 -1.33 -31.72
N PRO A 23 -12.78 -1.19 -31.13
CA PRO A 23 -13.28 0.09 -30.65
C PRO A 23 -12.49 0.54 -29.41
N GLY A 24 -11.98 1.78 -29.45
CA GLY A 24 -11.30 2.44 -28.32
C GLY A 24 -9.93 1.86 -28.00
N ALA A 25 -8.93 2.11 -28.86
CA ALA A 25 -7.55 1.91 -28.46
C ALA A 25 -7.27 2.88 -27.30
N GLY A 26 -7.20 2.36 -26.07
CA GLY A 26 -6.70 3.10 -24.93
C GLY A 26 -5.32 3.67 -25.24
N ASP A 27 -4.94 4.70 -24.49
CA ASP A 27 -3.64 5.34 -24.65
C ASP A 27 -2.50 4.30 -24.69
N PRO A 28 -1.64 4.29 -25.71
CA PRO A 28 -0.61 3.25 -25.86
C PRO A 28 0.44 3.29 -24.75
N ALA A 29 0.59 4.41 -24.04
CA ALA A 29 1.50 4.53 -22.90
C ALA A 29 0.86 4.07 -21.58
N MET A 30 -0.46 3.84 -21.56
CA MET A 30 -1.12 3.34 -20.36
C MET A 30 -0.76 1.88 -20.12
N PRO A 31 -0.31 1.52 -18.90
CA PRO A 31 -0.09 0.14 -18.52
C PRO A 31 -1.36 -0.70 -18.70
N PRO A 32 -1.24 -1.99 -19.06
CA PRO A 32 -2.40 -2.86 -19.21
C PRO A 32 -3.11 -3.09 -17.88
N GLU A 33 -4.44 -3.00 -17.87
CA GLU A 33 -5.23 -3.28 -16.68
C GLU A 33 -5.12 -4.77 -16.29
N ARG A 34 -4.51 -5.05 -15.13
CA ARG A 34 -4.39 -6.43 -14.61
C ARG A 34 -5.67 -6.86 -13.89
N THR A 35 -6.12 -8.09 -14.14
CA THR A 35 -7.37 -8.57 -13.53
C THR A 35 -7.20 -8.91 -12.04
N ILE A 36 -8.15 -8.46 -11.22
CA ILE A 36 -8.16 -8.64 -9.75
C ILE A 36 -8.01 -10.10 -9.30
N ARG A 37 -8.43 -11.07 -10.13
CA ARG A 37 -8.50 -12.48 -9.74
C ARG A 37 -7.13 -13.03 -9.34
N GLU A 38 -6.05 -12.48 -9.87
CA GLU A 38 -4.69 -12.94 -9.64
C GLU A 38 -4.11 -12.47 -8.30
N ASN A 39 -4.50 -11.28 -7.80
CA ASN A 39 -3.81 -10.63 -6.68
C ASN A 39 -4.70 -10.14 -5.51
N PHE A 40 -6.00 -10.48 -5.48
CA PHE A 40 -6.87 -10.05 -4.36
C PHE A 40 -6.36 -10.59 -3.01
N PRO A 41 -6.07 -9.73 -2.01
CA PRO A 41 -5.51 -10.16 -0.74
C PRO A 41 -6.39 -11.25 -0.11
N VAL A 42 -5.79 -12.39 0.25
CA VAL A 42 -6.50 -13.56 0.81
C VAL A 42 -7.36 -13.16 2.02
N ALA A 43 -6.89 -12.20 2.83
CA ALA A 43 -7.58 -11.67 4.00
C ALA A 43 -8.98 -11.10 3.68
N LEU A 44 -9.20 -10.60 2.46
CA LEU A 44 -10.46 -10.00 2.04
C LEU A 44 -11.46 -11.03 1.48
N ARG A 45 -11.06 -12.29 1.27
CA ARG A 45 -11.97 -13.34 0.74
C ARG A 45 -13.08 -13.71 1.73
N ILE A 46 -12.90 -13.44 3.02
CA ILE A 46 -13.88 -13.70 4.09
C ILE A 46 -15.01 -12.66 4.07
N LEU A 47 -14.79 -11.49 3.46
CA LEU A 47 -15.77 -10.41 3.45
C LEU A 47 -16.97 -10.69 2.53
N PRO A 48 -18.16 -10.14 2.86
CA PRO A 48 -19.33 -10.16 1.98
C PRO A 48 -19.02 -9.61 0.58
N ALA A 49 -19.72 -10.13 -0.44
CA ALA A 49 -19.47 -9.79 -1.84
C ALA A 49 -19.48 -8.28 -2.13
N ARG A 50 -20.38 -7.52 -1.48
CA ARG A 50 -20.45 -6.05 -1.62
C ARG A 50 -19.16 -5.35 -1.19
N HIS A 51 -18.62 -5.67 -0.01
CA HIS A 51 -17.39 -5.07 0.50
C HIS A 51 -16.19 -5.51 -0.33
N ARG A 52 -16.18 -6.77 -0.81
CA ARG A 52 -15.13 -7.23 -1.73
C ARG A 52 -15.13 -6.46 -3.06
N ALA A 53 -16.31 -6.15 -3.61
CA ALA A 53 -16.42 -5.38 -4.84
C ALA A 53 -15.91 -3.94 -4.66
N ALA A 54 -16.32 -3.27 -3.57
CA ALA A 54 -15.91 -1.92 -3.25
C ALA A 54 -14.40 -1.82 -2.97
N LEU A 55 -13.85 -2.69 -2.11
CA LEU A 55 -12.41 -2.77 -1.85
C LEU A 55 -11.61 -3.18 -3.10
N GLY A 56 -12.22 -3.98 -3.99
CA GLY A 56 -11.63 -4.29 -5.29
C GLY A 56 -11.51 -3.06 -6.20
N ALA A 57 -12.45 -2.12 -6.14
CA ALA A 57 -12.34 -0.85 -6.85
C ALA A 57 -11.24 0.04 -6.27
N VAL A 58 -11.14 0.13 -4.94
CA VAL A 58 -10.03 0.82 -4.25
C VAL A 58 -8.69 0.23 -4.68
N TYR A 59 -8.56 -1.10 -4.67
CA TYR A 59 -7.36 -1.81 -5.12
C TYR A 59 -6.98 -1.45 -6.57
N ARG A 60 -7.92 -1.53 -7.52
CA ARG A 60 -7.66 -1.21 -8.93
C ARG A 60 -7.24 0.24 -9.12
N TYR A 61 -7.85 1.15 -8.36
CA TYR A 61 -7.48 2.56 -8.41
C TYR A 61 -6.04 2.77 -7.94
N ALA A 62 -5.68 2.30 -6.74
CA ALA A 62 -4.31 2.42 -6.25
C ALA A 62 -3.30 1.76 -7.20
N ARG A 63 -3.63 0.56 -7.68
CA ARG A 63 -2.76 -0.18 -8.60
C ARG A 63 -2.54 0.53 -9.94
N LEU A 64 -3.58 1.16 -10.49
CA LEU A 64 -3.45 1.96 -11.71
C LEU A 64 -2.40 3.07 -11.54
N ILE A 65 -2.43 3.76 -10.40
CA ILE A 65 -1.53 4.87 -10.12
C ILE A 65 -0.09 4.35 -9.99
N ASP A 66 0.11 3.26 -9.23
CA ASP A 66 1.42 2.61 -9.09
C ASP A 66 1.95 2.10 -10.44
N ASP A 67 1.10 1.46 -11.26
CA ASP A 67 1.49 0.98 -12.59
C ASP A 67 1.94 2.15 -13.49
N ILE A 68 1.29 3.33 -13.40
CA ILE A 68 1.77 4.53 -14.11
C ILE A 68 3.16 4.94 -13.59
N GLY A 69 3.34 4.98 -12.26
CA GLY A 69 4.61 5.37 -11.66
C GLY A 69 5.77 4.42 -11.95
N ASP A 70 5.50 3.12 -12.03
CA ASP A 70 6.52 2.07 -12.14
C ASP A 70 6.76 1.64 -13.60
N GLU A 71 5.69 1.44 -14.38
CA GLU A 71 5.76 0.73 -15.67
C GLU A 71 5.61 1.65 -16.88
N ALA A 72 4.96 2.81 -16.75
CA ALA A 72 4.82 3.74 -17.87
C ALA A 72 6.17 4.40 -18.23
N PRO A 73 6.40 4.74 -19.51
CA PRO A 73 7.59 5.47 -19.93
C PRO A 73 7.73 6.79 -19.16
N PRO A 74 8.93 7.15 -18.65
CA PRO A 74 9.11 8.35 -17.82
C PRO A 74 8.57 9.65 -18.45
N ALA A 75 8.70 9.79 -19.78
CA ALA A 75 8.21 10.96 -20.52
C ALA A 75 6.67 11.08 -20.54
N ASP A 76 5.94 9.99 -20.30
CA ASP A 76 4.47 9.96 -20.32
C ASP A 76 3.85 10.05 -18.92
N ARG A 77 4.58 9.70 -17.85
CA ARG A 77 4.03 9.62 -16.48
C ARG A 77 3.25 10.87 -16.07
N GLY A 78 3.82 12.06 -16.30
CA GLY A 78 3.19 13.34 -15.96
C GLY A 78 1.81 13.52 -16.59
N ARG A 79 1.69 13.31 -17.91
CA ARG A 79 0.41 13.48 -18.63
C ARG A 79 -0.60 12.38 -18.27
N LEU A 80 -0.14 11.19 -17.89
CA LEU A 80 -1.00 10.09 -17.45
C LEU A 80 -1.54 10.36 -16.05
N PHE A 81 -0.74 10.89 -15.14
CA PHE A 81 -1.26 11.39 -13.86
C PHE A 81 -2.24 12.55 -14.07
N ASP A 82 -2.00 13.47 -15.02
CA ASP A 82 -2.96 14.52 -15.35
C ASP A 82 -4.29 13.95 -15.88
N LEU A 83 -4.25 12.81 -16.57
CA LEU A 83 -5.46 12.10 -17.01
C LEU A 83 -6.23 11.52 -15.81
N VAL A 84 -5.53 10.92 -14.85
CA VAL A 84 -6.14 10.45 -13.60
C VAL A 84 -6.76 11.63 -12.84
N ASP A 85 -6.04 12.76 -12.74
CA ASP A 85 -6.51 13.96 -12.08
C ASP A 85 -7.79 14.52 -12.72
N ARG A 86 -7.87 14.57 -14.05
CA ARG A 86 -9.10 14.97 -14.76
C ARG A 86 -10.26 14.02 -14.51
N ASP A 87 -9.99 12.72 -14.39
CA ASP A 87 -11.03 11.76 -14.06
C ASP A 87 -11.53 11.90 -12.63
N ILE A 88 -10.65 12.26 -11.69
CA ILE A 88 -11.07 12.63 -10.33
C ILE A 88 -11.98 13.87 -10.39
N ASP A 89 -11.63 14.92 -11.14
CA ASP A 89 -12.51 16.09 -11.34
C ASP A 89 -13.89 15.66 -11.86
N ARG A 90 -13.92 14.75 -12.84
CA ARG A 90 -15.18 14.24 -13.41
C ARG A 90 -16.05 13.54 -12.37
N ILE A 91 -15.46 12.71 -11.49
CA ILE A 91 -16.16 12.02 -10.41
C ILE A 91 -16.89 13.04 -9.52
N PHE A 92 -16.20 14.07 -9.07
CA PHE A 92 -16.74 15.06 -8.13
C PHE A 92 -17.61 16.14 -8.78
N ALA A 93 -17.47 16.34 -10.10
CA ALA A 93 -18.42 17.12 -10.91
C ALA A 93 -19.70 16.34 -11.28
N GLY A 94 -19.80 15.05 -10.93
CA GLY A 94 -20.96 14.20 -11.27
C GLY A 94 -21.02 13.75 -12.73
N THR A 95 -19.88 13.79 -13.44
CA THR A 95 -19.74 13.35 -14.83
C THR A 95 -19.00 12.01 -14.93
N ALA A 96 -19.10 11.34 -16.08
CA ALA A 96 -18.54 9.99 -16.25
C ALA A 96 -17.01 10.02 -16.47
N PRO A 97 -16.21 9.30 -15.67
CA PRO A 97 -14.77 9.14 -15.90
C PRO A 97 -14.43 8.28 -17.13
N GLU A 98 -13.27 8.55 -17.74
CA GLU A 98 -12.77 7.86 -18.94
C GLU A 98 -12.06 6.54 -18.63
N LEU A 99 -11.34 6.46 -17.53
CA LEU A 99 -10.58 5.28 -17.12
C LEU A 99 -11.47 4.27 -16.38
N PRO A 100 -11.40 2.96 -16.71
CA PRO A 100 -12.21 1.92 -16.05
C PRO A 100 -12.06 1.90 -14.52
N ALA A 101 -10.82 2.01 -14.01
CA ALA A 101 -10.57 2.06 -12.58
C ALA A 101 -11.23 3.28 -11.92
N LEU A 102 -11.21 4.44 -12.59
CA LEU A 102 -11.80 5.69 -12.09
C LEU A 102 -13.34 5.63 -12.11
N ARG A 103 -13.95 4.99 -13.12
CA ARG A 103 -15.39 4.69 -13.09
C ARG A 103 -15.77 3.82 -11.89
N ALA A 104 -14.97 2.78 -11.61
CA ALA A 104 -15.25 1.87 -10.51
C ALA A 104 -15.12 2.55 -9.14
N ILE A 105 -14.02 3.27 -8.89
CA ILE A 105 -13.84 3.98 -7.61
C ILE A 105 -14.80 5.16 -7.49
N GLY A 106 -15.16 5.84 -8.59
CA GLY A 106 -16.16 6.91 -8.59
C GLY A 106 -17.55 6.43 -8.20
N ALA A 107 -17.95 5.21 -8.58
CA ALA A 107 -19.19 4.60 -8.11
C ALA A 107 -19.17 4.35 -6.59
N VAL A 108 -18.06 3.78 -6.08
CA VAL A 108 -17.84 3.55 -4.64
C VAL A 108 -17.81 4.87 -3.87
N ALA A 109 -17.20 5.91 -4.44
CA ALA A 109 -17.10 7.22 -3.80
C ALA A 109 -18.47 7.87 -3.60
N ARG A 110 -19.37 7.76 -4.60
CA ARG A 110 -20.75 8.23 -4.46
C ARG A 110 -21.56 7.40 -3.47
N GLU A 111 -21.38 6.08 -3.46
CA GLU A 111 -22.11 5.17 -2.56
C GLU A 111 -21.73 5.40 -1.08
N HIS A 112 -20.45 5.59 -0.80
CA HIS A 112 -19.90 5.65 0.57
C HIS A 112 -19.47 7.06 1.02
N GLY A 113 -19.80 8.09 0.25
CA GLY A 113 -19.44 9.47 0.55
C GLY A 113 -17.94 9.70 0.72
N ILE A 114 -17.11 9.08 -0.13
CA ILE A 114 -15.65 9.27 -0.11
C ILE A 114 -15.33 10.70 -0.57
N PRO A 115 -14.58 11.48 0.22
CA PRO A 115 -14.14 12.80 -0.21
C PRO A 115 -13.05 12.71 -1.29
N GLU A 116 -12.78 13.81 -1.97
CA GLU A 116 -11.78 13.87 -3.04
C GLU A 116 -10.34 13.65 -2.53
N ALA A 117 -10.04 14.17 -1.34
CA ALA A 117 -8.67 14.28 -0.84
C ALA A 117 -7.89 12.94 -0.81
N PRO A 118 -8.44 11.80 -0.33
CA PRO A 118 -7.72 10.52 -0.36
C PRO A 118 -7.32 10.07 -1.77
N LEU A 119 -8.16 10.32 -2.78
CA LEU A 119 -7.83 9.94 -4.15
C LEU A 119 -6.64 10.77 -4.67
N ARG A 120 -6.70 12.09 -4.48
CA ARG A 120 -5.63 13.02 -4.88
C ARG A 120 -4.30 12.74 -4.22
N LYS A 121 -4.31 12.45 -2.91
CA LYS A 121 -3.09 12.16 -2.15
C LYS A 121 -2.32 10.96 -2.72
N LEU A 122 -3.01 9.92 -3.17
CA LEU A 122 -2.35 8.75 -3.79
C LEU A 122 -1.68 9.10 -5.13
N VAL A 123 -2.30 9.98 -5.93
CA VAL A 123 -1.66 10.52 -7.16
C VAL A 123 -0.45 11.38 -6.78
N GLN A 124 -0.58 12.23 -5.77
CA GLN A 124 0.50 13.09 -5.28
C GLN A 124 1.70 12.27 -4.78
N ALA A 125 1.48 11.19 -4.02
CA ALA A 125 2.55 10.30 -3.57
C ALA A 125 3.34 9.72 -4.75
N ASN A 126 2.64 9.23 -5.76
CA ASN A 126 3.26 8.66 -6.96
C ASN A 126 4.01 9.71 -7.80
N ARG A 127 3.56 10.96 -7.84
CA ARG A 127 4.30 12.08 -8.43
C ARG A 127 5.56 12.40 -7.63
N GLN A 128 5.45 12.50 -6.30
CA GLN A 128 6.59 12.74 -5.42
C GLN A 128 7.69 11.68 -5.60
N ASP A 129 7.29 10.43 -5.77
CA ASP A 129 8.16 9.30 -6.04
C ASP A 129 8.96 9.38 -7.36
N GLN A 130 8.57 10.27 -8.28
CA GLN A 130 9.33 10.54 -9.50
C GLN A 130 10.47 11.54 -9.28
N GLU A 131 10.44 12.29 -8.18
CA GLU A 131 11.33 13.43 -7.92
C GLU A 131 12.16 13.23 -6.64
N ILE A 132 11.60 12.58 -5.64
CA ILE A 132 12.20 12.35 -4.33
C ILE A 132 12.60 10.89 -4.19
N HIS A 133 13.91 10.66 -4.09
CA HIS A 133 14.47 9.31 -4.00
C HIS A 133 15.02 8.98 -2.62
N ARG A 134 15.11 9.97 -1.71
CA ARG A 134 15.68 9.81 -0.37
C ARG A 134 14.97 10.72 0.63
N TYR A 135 14.80 10.22 1.85
CA TYR A 135 14.20 10.95 2.97
C TYR A 135 15.26 11.27 4.01
N ALA A 136 15.39 12.55 4.38
CA ALA A 136 16.43 12.98 5.31
C ALA A 136 16.13 12.53 6.74
N THR A 137 14.86 12.64 7.17
CA THR A 137 14.42 12.39 8.54
C THR A 137 13.23 11.44 8.59
N TRP A 138 12.95 10.92 9.78
CA TRP A 138 11.74 10.15 10.06
C TRP A 138 10.47 10.94 9.73
N ASP A 139 10.43 12.23 10.09
CA ASP A 139 9.24 13.05 9.86
C ASP A 139 8.93 13.19 8.36
N GLN A 140 9.94 13.34 7.51
CA GLN A 140 9.74 13.37 6.06
C GLN A 140 9.23 12.02 5.52
N LEU A 141 9.69 10.90 6.08
CA LEU A 141 9.15 9.58 5.71
C LEU A 141 7.67 9.45 6.14
N VAL A 142 7.31 9.94 7.32
CA VAL A 142 5.92 9.97 7.80
C VAL A 142 5.06 10.89 6.95
N GLU A 143 5.54 12.07 6.56
CA GLU A 143 4.86 12.98 5.63
C GLU A 143 4.59 12.31 4.27
N TYR A 144 5.53 11.50 3.78
CA TYR A 144 5.29 10.69 2.59
C TYR A 144 4.23 9.61 2.82
N CYS A 145 4.26 8.91 3.96
CA CYS A 145 3.23 7.92 4.31
C CYS A 145 1.83 8.55 4.41
N ALA A 146 1.73 9.81 4.84
CA ALA A 146 0.49 10.58 4.87
C ALA A 146 -0.11 10.88 3.48
N LEU A 147 0.69 10.66 2.42
CA LEU A 147 0.27 10.68 1.02
C LEU A 147 0.09 9.27 0.45
N SER A 148 1.01 8.35 0.72
CA SER A 148 1.10 7.04 0.04
C SER A 148 0.29 5.93 0.71
N ALA A 149 0.02 6.01 2.01
CA ALA A 149 -0.58 4.92 2.79
C ALA A 149 -1.85 5.33 3.54
N ASP A 150 -1.83 6.44 4.27
CA ASP A 150 -2.95 6.92 5.09
C ASP A 150 -4.27 7.07 4.29
N PRO A 151 -4.26 7.60 3.05
CA PRO A 151 -5.45 7.63 2.22
C PRO A 151 -6.10 6.27 1.97
N VAL A 152 -5.32 5.19 1.92
CA VAL A 152 -5.88 3.84 1.74
C VAL A 152 -6.73 3.45 2.95
N GLY A 153 -6.26 3.76 4.17
CA GLY A 153 -7.04 3.57 5.40
C GLY A 153 -8.34 4.37 5.40
N HIS A 154 -8.28 5.61 4.94
CA HIS A 154 -9.47 6.45 4.78
C HIS A 154 -10.48 5.82 3.82
N LEU A 155 -10.04 5.38 2.64
CA LEU A 155 -10.89 4.72 1.64
C LEU A 155 -11.53 3.45 2.23
N VAL A 156 -10.76 2.63 2.97
CA VAL A 156 -11.28 1.44 3.65
C VAL A 156 -12.36 1.80 4.66
N LEU A 157 -12.13 2.80 5.52
CA LEU A 157 -13.11 3.21 6.53
C LEU A 157 -14.40 3.78 5.90
N HIS A 158 -14.30 4.51 4.79
CA HIS A 158 -15.49 4.94 4.05
C HIS A 158 -16.25 3.76 3.44
N VAL A 159 -15.58 2.77 2.83
CA VAL A 159 -16.24 1.57 2.27
C VAL A 159 -17.02 0.76 3.31
N PHE A 160 -16.66 0.91 4.59
CA PHE A 160 -17.37 0.31 5.71
C PHE A 160 -18.34 1.25 6.43
N ASP A 161 -18.57 2.45 5.89
CA ASP A 161 -19.40 3.51 6.48
C ASP A 161 -18.99 3.84 7.93
N ALA A 162 -17.70 3.72 8.22
CA ALA A 162 -17.13 3.85 9.56
C ALA A 162 -16.28 5.12 9.73
N ALA A 163 -16.11 5.93 8.68
CA ALA A 163 -15.28 7.12 8.72
C ALA A 163 -15.77 8.16 9.74
N SER A 164 -14.86 8.61 10.61
CA SER A 164 -15.01 9.78 11.48
C SER A 164 -13.63 10.40 11.70
N PRO A 165 -13.50 11.69 12.03
CA PRO A 165 -12.18 12.32 12.24
C PRO A 165 -11.28 11.55 13.20
N GLU A 166 -11.84 11.05 14.30
CA GLU A 166 -11.10 10.24 15.28
C GLU A 166 -10.64 8.89 14.70
N ARG A 167 -11.52 8.18 13.99
CA ARG A 167 -11.19 6.86 13.43
C ARG A 167 -10.20 6.96 12.27
N LEU A 168 -10.28 8.04 11.49
CA LEU A 168 -9.33 8.34 10.42
C LEU A 168 -7.93 8.57 11.01
N ALA A 169 -7.79 9.42 12.02
CA ALA A 169 -6.51 9.66 12.69
C ALA A 169 -5.90 8.37 13.29
N LEU A 170 -6.71 7.50 13.91
CA LEU A 170 -6.22 6.20 14.40
C LEU A 170 -5.83 5.26 13.25
N SER A 171 -6.52 5.33 12.12
CA SER A 171 -6.19 4.57 10.91
C SER A 171 -4.88 5.02 10.29
N ASP A 172 -4.56 6.31 10.36
CA ASP A 172 -3.30 6.88 9.84
C ASP A 172 -2.10 6.25 10.55
N HIS A 173 -2.15 6.14 11.88
CA HIS A 173 -1.10 5.44 12.64
C HIS A 173 -0.89 4.00 12.14
N ILE A 174 -1.99 3.25 11.90
CA ILE A 174 -1.89 1.87 11.38
C ILE A 174 -1.30 1.87 9.95
N CYS A 175 -1.77 2.75 9.07
CA CYS A 175 -1.36 2.77 7.66
C CYS A 175 0.10 3.20 7.51
N THR A 176 0.50 4.27 8.17
CA THR A 176 1.90 4.71 8.25
C THR A 176 2.79 3.60 8.79
N ALA A 177 2.39 2.91 9.86
CA ALA A 177 3.17 1.79 10.39
C ALA A 177 3.35 0.67 9.37
N LEU A 178 2.27 0.26 8.69
CA LEU A 178 2.30 -0.79 7.68
C LEU A 178 3.17 -0.41 6.48
N GLN A 179 3.20 0.87 6.12
CA GLN A 179 4.06 1.38 5.05
C GLN A 179 5.54 1.38 5.44
N VAL A 180 5.86 1.82 6.67
CA VAL A 180 7.23 1.75 7.20
C VAL A 180 7.71 0.29 7.27
N ILE A 181 6.85 -0.64 7.67
CA ILE A 181 7.16 -2.08 7.70
C ILE A 181 7.47 -2.59 6.28
N GLU A 182 6.72 -2.18 5.26
CA GLU A 182 6.99 -2.54 3.87
C GLU A 182 8.37 -2.02 3.43
N HIS A 183 8.68 -0.75 3.70
CA HIS A 183 10.00 -0.18 3.43
C HIS A 183 11.14 -0.88 4.18
N CYS A 184 10.87 -1.42 5.36
CA CYS A 184 11.83 -2.24 6.10
C CYS A 184 12.08 -3.59 5.43
N GLN A 185 11.05 -4.19 4.82
CA GLN A 185 11.15 -5.50 4.16
C GLN A 185 11.79 -5.43 2.79
N ASP A 186 11.56 -4.35 2.05
CA ASP A 186 11.87 -4.25 0.63
C ASP A 186 13.09 -3.33 0.37
N VAL A 187 14.03 -3.25 1.32
CA VAL A 187 15.20 -2.34 1.27
C VAL A 187 16.05 -2.56 0.01
N ALA A 188 16.32 -3.82 -0.34
CA ALA A 188 17.16 -4.15 -1.50
C ALA A 188 16.44 -3.82 -2.82
N GLU A 189 15.15 -4.17 -2.90
CA GLU A 189 14.32 -3.89 -4.07
C GLU A 189 14.15 -2.39 -4.29
N ASP A 190 13.81 -1.64 -3.24
CA ASP A 190 13.67 -0.18 -3.32
C ASP A 190 15.00 0.46 -3.73
N PHE A 191 16.14 -0.01 -3.20
CA PHE A 191 17.47 0.49 -3.59
C PHE A 191 17.82 0.18 -5.04
N ALA A 192 17.48 -1.01 -5.54
CA ALA A 192 17.66 -1.39 -6.93
C ALA A 192 16.81 -0.53 -7.89
N ASP A 193 15.64 -0.09 -7.43
CA ASP A 193 14.77 0.86 -8.12
C ASP A 193 15.22 2.33 -7.94
N GLY A 194 16.38 2.57 -7.30
CA GLY A 194 16.99 3.88 -7.12
C GLY A 194 16.41 4.69 -5.96
N ARG A 195 15.70 4.06 -5.02
CA ARG A 195 15.02 4.71 -3.89
C ARG A 195 15.55 4.24 -2.54
N VAL A 196 15.57 5.14 -1.57
CA VAL A 196 15.94 4.82 -0.17
C VAL A 196 14.94 5.49 0.76
N TYR A 197 14.02 4.70 1.30
CA TYR A 197 12.99 5.18 2.24
C TYR A 197 13.49 5.25 3.69
N LEU A 198 14.45 4.40 4.07
CA LEU A 198 15.04 4.45 5.41
C LEU A 198 15.65 5.85 5.67
N PRO A 199 15.33 6.53 6.78
CA PRO A 199 15.77 7.90 7.01
C PRO A 199 17.29 8.03 7.00
N ALA A 200 17.82 9.04 6.29
CA ALA A 200 19.25 9.30 6.21
C ALA A 200 19.90 9.54 7.59
N THR A 201 19.17 10.16 8.52
CA THR A 201 19.62 10.32 9.92
C THR A 201 19.86 8.98 10.61
N ASP A 202 19.02 7.97 10.34
CA ASP A 202 19.19 6.64 10.94
C ASP A 202 20.31 5.87 10.23
N LEU A 203 20.38 5.91 8.90
CA LEU A 203 21.50 5.32 8.15
C LEU A 203 22.84 5.85 8.66
N LYS A 204 22.95 7.18 8.83
CA LYS A 204 24.14 7.83 9.39
C LYS A 204 24.43 7.42 10.84
N LEU A 205 23.40 7.31 11.68
CA LEU A 205 23.55 6.92 13.09
C LEU A 205 24.22 5.55 13.25
N PHE A 206 23.90 4.60 12.38
CA PHE A 206 24.51 3.26 12.38
C PHE A 206 25.73 3.13 11.46
N GLY A 207 26.16 4.20 10.79
CA GLY A 207 27.26 4.17 9.83
C GLY A 207 26.99 3.30 8.59
N CYS A 208 25.72 3.20 8.20
CA CYS A 208 25.26 2.46 7.02
C CYS A 208 25.55 3.26 5.75
N THR A 209 26.06 2.58 4.72
CA THR A 209 26.41 3.13 3.41
C THR A 209 25.49 2.57 2.33
N ASP A 210 25.49 3.17 1.15
CA ASP A 210 24.73 2.64 0.00
C ASP A 210 25.13 1.20 -0.38
N ALA A 211 26.40 0.84 -0.21
CA ALA A 211 26.87 -0.52 -0.46
C ALA A 211 26.19 -1.57 0.45
N ASP A 212 25.73 -1.17 1.63
CA ASP A 212 24.99 -2.05 2.54
C ASP A 212 23.55 -2.28 2.09
N LEU A 213 22.94 -1.26 1.49
CA LEU A 213 21.56 -1.32 1.00
C LEU A 213 21.41 -2.33 -0.14
N GLY A 214 22.46 -2.49 -0.97
CA GLY A 214 22.51 -3.47 -2.06
C GLY A 214 23.36 -4.71 -1.77
N ALA A 215 23.73 -4.98 -0.52
CA ALA A 215 24.54 -6.15 -0.17
C ALA A 215 23.77 -7.47 -0.31
N GLU A 216 24.47 -8.59 -0.56
CA GLU A 216 23.85 -9.92 -0.66
C GLU A 216 23.20 -10.40 0.65
N THR A 217 23.75 -9.97 1.78
CA THR A 217 23.20 -10.25 3.12
C THR A 217 23.11 -8.96 3.91
N THR A 218 22.18 -8.88 4.87
CA THR A 218 21.95 -7.64 5.62
C THR A 218 23.07 -7.42 6.63
N PRO A 219 23.93 -6.39 6.48
CA PRO A 219 25.03 -6.15 7.43
C PRO A 219 24.50 -5.72 8.79
N THR A 220 25.26 -5.95 9.88
CA THR A 220 24.82 -5.63 11.25
C THR A 220 24.36 -4.19 11.43
N ARG A 221 25.02 -3.23 10.77
CA ARG A 221 24.63 -1.82 10.77
C ARG A 221 23.26 -1.58 10.14
N LEU A 222 22.97 -2.21 9.00
CA LEU A 222 21.67 -2.10 8.35
C LEU A 222 20.57 -2.78 9.16
N ARG A 223 20.85 -3.94 9.78
CA ARG A 223 19.93 -4.58 10.74
C ARG A 223 19.52 -3.63 11.86
N GLY A 224 20.46 -2.83 12.38
CA GLY A 224 20.19 -1.79 13.38
C GLY A 224 19.26 -0.68 12.88
N VAL A 225 19.44 -0.24 11.63
CA VAL A 225 18.55 0.76 10.99
C VAL A 225 17.14 0.20 10.82
N VAL A 226 17.03 -1.04 10.33
CA VAL A 226 15.75 -1.74 10.13
C VAL A 226 15.05 -1.95 11.48
N ALA A 227 15.76 -2.44 12.50
CA ALA A 227 15.22 -2.62 13.84
C ALA A 227 14.65 -1.31 14.42
N ARG A 228 15.40 -0.20 14.31
CA ARG A 228 14.95 1.11 14.79
C ARG A 228 13.67 1.59 14.10
N ASN A 229 13.55 1.40 12.80
CA ASN A 229 12.34 1.82 12.06
C ASN A 229 11.17 0.86 12.33
N ALA A 230 11.43 -0.43 12.50
CA ALA A 230 10.45 -1.42 12.95
C ALA A 230 9.91 -1.11 14.35
N ASP A 231 10.74 -0.65 15.29
CA ASP A 231 10.30 -0.25 16.63
C ASP A 231 9.38 0.97 16.59
N ARG A 232 9.66 1.96 15.74
CA ARG A 232 8.76 3.10 15.54
C ARG A 232 7.44 2.68 14.90
N ALA A 233 7.48 1.78 13.92
CA ALA A 233 6.26 1.21 13.34
C ALA A 233 5.45 0.41 14.38
N ALA A 234 6.11 -0.30 15.30
CA ALA A 234 5.44 -0.99 16.39
C ALA A 234 4.68 0.00 17.30
N ALA A 235 5.31 1.12 17.68
CA ALA A 235 4.68 2.17 18.47
C ALA A 235 3.44 2.76 17.76
N LEU A 236 3.55 3.03 16.45
CA LEU A 236 2.42 3.49 15.64
C LEU A 236 1.28 2.45 15.57
N LEU A 237 1.56 1.15 15.43
CA LEU A 237 0.51 0.13 15.50
C LEU A 237 -0.18 0.13 16.87
N ASP A 238 0.55 0.36 17.95
CA ASP A 238 -0.01 0.45 19.30
C ASP A 238 -0.86 1.71 19.50
N GLU A 239 -0.43 2.85 18.94
CA GLU A 239 -1.19 4.11 18.92
C GLU A 239 -2.49 3.98 18.09
N GLY A 240 -2.46 3.24 16.99
CA GLY A 240 -3.63 2.99 16.14
C GLY A 240 -4.55 1.88 16.65
N ALA A 241 -4.07 0.98 17.51
CA ALA A 241 -4.82 -0.18 18.02
C ALA A 241 -6.19 0.15 18.67
N PRO A 242 -6.40 1.29 19.37
CA PRO A 242 -7.71 1.68 19.88
C PRO A 242 -8.82 1.77 18.83
N LEU A 243 -8.47 1.90 17.54
CA LEU A 243 -9.46 1.88 16.44
C LEU A 243 -10.32 0.62 16.45
N ILE A 244 -9.75 -0.53 16.81
CA ILE A 244 -10.46 -1.81 16.76
C ILE A 244 -11.68 -1.81 17.68
N GLY A 245 -11.56 -1.24 18.89
CA GLY A 245 -12.67 -1.13 19.84
C GLY A 245 -13.72 -0.08 19.46
N LYS A 246 -13.46 0.71 18.41
CA LYS A 246 -14.36 1.76 17.89
C LYS A 246 -15.07 1.35 16.60
N LEU A 247 -14.81 0.15 16.10
CA LEU A 247 -15.38 -0.40 14.87
C LEU A 247 -16.26 -1.60 15.20
N ASP A 248 -17.26 -1.84 14.35
CA ASP A 248 -18.18 -2.98 14.48
C ASP A 248 -18.17 -3.85 13.23
N GLY A 249 -18.72 -5.07 13.36
CA GLY A 249 -18.96 -5.99 12.26
C GLY A 249 -17.73 -6.23 11.36
N TRP A 250 -17.92 -6.11 10.05
CA TRP A 250 -16.87 -6.40 9.07
C TRP A 250 -15.74 -5.36 9.04
N ALA A 251 -16.01 -4.12 9.43
CA ALA A 251 -14.99 -3.07 9.54
C ALA A 251 -13.96 -3.49 10.60
N ARG A 252 -14.45 -3.92 11.77
CA ARG A 252 -13.61 -4.39 12.87
C ARG A 252 -12.75 -5.58 12.45
N VAL A 253 -13.34 -6.57 11.80
CA VAL A 253 -12.62 -7.77 11.32
C VAL A 253 -11.54 -7.39 10.30
N ALA A 254 -11.86 -6.54 9.31
CA ALA A 254 -10.92 -6.15 8.28
C ALA A 254 -9.73 -5.37 8.85
N VAL A 255 -10.00 -4.34 9.67
CA VAL A 255 -8.96 -3.49 10.26
C VAL A 255 -8.13 -4.27 11.30
N ALA A 256 -8.75 -5.15 12.08
CA ALA A 256 -8.01 -6.05 12.97
C ALA A 256 -7.06 -6.97 12.19
N GLY A 257 -7.46 -7.41 10.99
CA GLY A 257 -6.60 -8.18 10.09
C GLY A 257 -5.35 -7.41 9.64
N TYR A 258 -5.49 -6.13 9.29
CA TYR A 258 -4.35 -5.28 8.93
C TYR A 258 -3.40 -5.06 10.12
N LEU A 259 -3.94 -4.71 11.29
CA LEU A 259 -3.16 -4.54 12.53
C LEU A 259 -2.42 -5.84 12.91
N ALA A 260 -3.12 -6.97 12.86
CA ALA A 260 -2.55 -8.30 13.14
C ALA A 260 -1.45 -8.67 12.15
N GLY A 261 -1.64 -8.35 10.87
CA GLY A 261 -0.64 -8.53 9.81
C GLY A 261 0.63 -7.75 10.13
N GLY A 262 0.51 -6.46 10.47
CA GLY A 262 1.64 -5.61 10.86
C GLY A 262 2.42 -6.18 12.05
N ARG A 263 1.72 -6.52 13.15
CA ARG A 263 2.35 -7.14 14.34
C ARG A 263 3.04 -8.46 14.03
N ALA A 264 2.42 -9.31 13.22
CA ALA A 264 3.01 -10.58 12.81
C ALA A 264 4.27 -10.35 11.94
N THR A 265 4.27 -9.35 11.06
CA THR A 265 5.45 -9.01 10.24
C THR A 265 6.59 -8.47 11.10
N LEU A 266 6.30 -7.59 12.06
CA LEU A 266 7.31 -7.11 13.03
C LEU A 266 7.93 -8.26 13.83
N ALA A 267 7.11 -9.23 14.26
CA ALA A 267 7.61 -10.43 14.93
C ALA A 267 8.49 -11.29 13.99
N ALA A 268 8.17 -11.36 12.70
CA ALA A 268 8.99 -12.05 11.70
C ALA A 268 10.32 -11.33 11.44
N LEU A 269 10.31 -9.99 11.35
CA LEU A 269 11.51 -9.17 11.25
C LEU A 269 12.44 -9.41 12.44
N SER A 270 11.91 -9.31 13.66
CA SER A 270 12.68 -9.54 14.89
C SER A 270 13.20 -10.98 14.98
N GLY A 271 12.35 -11.98 14.71
CA GLY A 271 12.73 -13.40 14.73
C GLY A 271 13.76 -13.78 13.66
N GLY A 272 13.77 -13.09 12.53
CA GLY A 272 14.79 -13.20 11.49
C GLY A 272 16.04 -12.33 11.75
N ALA A 273 16.18 -11.75 12.96
CA ALA A 273 17.26 -10.83 13.32
C ALA A 273 17.43 -9.68 12.31
N TYR A 274 16.32 -9.22 11.73
CA TYR A 274 16.23 -8.16 10.74
C TYR A 274 17.07 -8.41 9.48
N ASP A 275 17.31 -9.67 9.12
CA ASP A 275 18.00 -10.03 7.87
C ASP A 275 17.04 -10.00 6.67
N VAL A 276 16.86 -8.81 6.11
CA VAL A 276 15.88 -8.53 5.05
C VAL A 276 16.39 -8.83 3.64
N HIS A 277 17.72 -8.89 3.44
CA HIS A 277 18.34 -9.25 2.14
C HIS A 277 18.41 -10.76 1.90
N ALA A 278 18.68 -11.56 2.94
CA ALA A 278 18.90 -13.00 2.77
C ALA A 278 17.62 -13.75 2.36
N ALA A 279 16.47 -13.31 2.88
CA ALA A 279 15.16 -13.79 2.49
C ALA A 279 14.09 -12.80 2.92
N ARG A 280 13.02 -12.69 2.12
CA ARG A 280 11.88 -11.86 2.51
C ARG A 280 11.21 -12.43 3.76
N LEU A 281 11.41 -11.75 4.89
CA LEU A 281 10.86 -12.14 6.19
C LEU A 281 9.34 -11.94 6.19
N ARG A 282 8.59 -13.02 6.04
CA ARG A 282 7.12 -12.99 5.96
C ARG A 282 6.48 -13.55 7.23
N PRO A 283 5.36 -12.97 7.69
CA PRO A 283 4.61 -13.54 8.80
C PRO A 283 4.03 -14.90 8.42
N SER A 284 4.01 -15.83 9.37
CA SER A 284 3.29 -17.09 9.19
C SER A 284 1.78 -16.85 9.32
N ARG A 285 0.97 -17.57 8.52
CA ARG A 285 -0.50 -17.47 8.60
C ARG A 285 -1.03 -17.76 10.00
N ALA A 286 -0.41 -18.72 10.69
CA ALA A 286 -0.75 -19.08 12.06
C ALA A 286 -0.50 -17.91 13.04
N ARG A 287 0.63 -17.21 12.91
CA ARG A 287 0.92 -16.04 13.74
C ARG A 287 -0.06 -14.91 13.48
N THR A 288 -0.31 -14.56 12.22
CA THR A 288 -1.28 -13.52 11.86
C THR A 288 -2.68 -13.84 12.39
N LEU A 289 -3.12 -15.09 12.29
CA LEU A 289 -4.41 -15.51 12.85
C LEU A 289 -4.41 -15.41 14.39
N GLY A 290 -3.34 -15.83 15.06
CA GLY A 290 -3.20 -15.70 16.51
C GLY A 290 -3.28 -14.25 16.98
N GLU A 291 -2.59 -13.33 16.32
CA GLU A 291 -2.68 -11.89 16.58
C GLU A 291 -4.10 -11.35 16.38
N ALA A 292 -4.76 -11.74 15.27
CA ALA A 292 -6.12 -11.30 14.98
C ALA A 292 -7.12 -11.77 16.06
N LEU A 293 -7.00 -13.02 16.52
CA LEU A 293 -7.81 -13.55 17.61
C LEU A 293 -7.56 -12.81 18.94
N LEU A 294 -6.31 -12.51 19.26
CA LEU A 294 -5.96 -11.73 20.46
C LEU A 294 -6.53 -10.32 20.41
N ILE A 295 -6.42 -9.65 19.26
CA ILE A 295 -6.93 -8.29 19.03
C ILE A 295 -8.47 -8.28 19.16
N LEU A 296 -9.16 -9.20 18.50
CA LEU A 296 -10.63 -9.27 18.52
C LEU A 296 -11.17 -9.72 19.90
N GLY A 297 -10.41 -10.54 20.63
CA GLY A 297 -10.80 -11.05 21.95
C GLY A 297 -10.66 -10.06 23.11
N ARG A 298 -9.82 -9.02 22.98
CA ARG A 298 -9.54 -8.07 24.08
C ARG A 298 -10.73 -7.17 24.47
N ASP A 299 -11.71 -6.95 23.60
CA ASP A 299 -12.89 -6.13 23.92
C ASP A 299 -14.10 -6.95 24.40
N VAL A 300 -14.04 -8.29 24.35
CA VAL A 300 -15.14 -9.14 24.88
C VAL A 300 -15.07 -9.26 26.41
N ALA A 301 -13.98 -8.79 27.02
CA ALA A 301 -13.70 -8.93 28.45
C ALA A 301 -13.85 -7.62 29.27
N LYS A 302 -14.47 -6.58 28.70
CA LYS A 302 -14.89 -5.36 29.42
C LYS A 302 -16.38 -5.16 29.26
#